data_AF-A0A1L8CRX9-F1
#
_entry.id   AF-A0A1L8CRX9-F1
#
_cell.length_a   1.000
_cell.length_b   1.000
_cell.length_c   1.000
_cell.angle_alpha   90.00
_cell.angle_beta   90.00
_cell.angle_gamma   90.00
#
_symmetry.space_group_name_H-M   'P 1'
#
loop_
_entity.id
_entity.type
_entity.pdbx_description
1 polymer ?
#
loop_
_entity_poly.entity_id
_entity_poly.type
_entity_poly.pdbx_seq_one_letter_code
_entity_poly.pdbx_strand_id
1 'polypeptide(L)' 'MEERGVNISEPEAIRCKCKKIVAQKGKDEIIIKCRFCKRKVVISTREIIKIEYAD' A
#
# COMPACT_ATOMS: atom_id res chain seq x y z
N MET A 1 -2.33 24.54 24.74
CA MET A 1 -1.53 23.30 24.70
C MET A 1 -1.81 22.66 23.36
N GLU A 2 -0.81 22.59 22.49
CA GLU A 2 -0.93 22.03 21.14
C GLU A 2 -1.09 20.51 21.20
N GLU A 3 -2.28 20.02 20.89
CA GLU A 3 -2.52 18.61 20.64
C GLU A 3 -1.99 18.28 19.25
N ARG A 4 -0.75 17.79 19.18
CA ARG A 4 -0.13 17.32 17.94
C ARG A 4 -0.90 16.11 17.42
N GLY A 5 -1.83 16.35 16.50
CA GLY A 5 -2.52 15.33 15.73
C GLY A 5 -1.53 14.53 14.89
N VAL A 6 -1.12 13.36 15.36
CA VAL A 6 -0.42 12.39 14.53
C VAL A 6 -1.47 11.78 13.60
N ASN A 7 -1.62 12.35 12.40
CA ASN A 7 -2.32 11.69 11.31
C ASN A 7 -1.46 10.50 10.87
N ILE A 8 -1.60 9.36 11.57
CA ILE A 8 -1.07 8.09 11.11
C ILE A 8 -1.93 7.74 9.90
N SER A 9 -1.45 8.08 8.70
CA SER A 9 -2.11 7.65 7.47
C SER A 9 -2.04 6.13 7.45
N GLU A 10 -3.11 5.47 7.89
CA GLU A 10 -3.19 4.01 7.92
C GLU A 10 -2.89 3.47 6.52
N PRO A 11 -2.02 2.46 6.38
CA PRO A 11 -1.66 1.91 5.09
C PRO A 11 -2.91 1.34 4.40
N GLU A 12 -3.23 1.86 3.22
CA GLU A 12 -4.41 1.50 2.46
C GLU A 12 -4.21 0.16 1.76
N ALA A 13 -5.14 -0.78 1.94
CA ALA A 13 -5.04 -2.11 1.35
C ALA A 13 -5.49 -2.11 -0.13
N ILE A 14 -4.56 -2.38 -1.04
CA ILE A 14 -4.86 -2.60 -2.47
C ILE A 14 -5.36 -4.04 -2.64
N ARG A 15 -6.60 -4.17 -3.12
CA ARG A 15 -7.26 -5.45 -3.34
C ARG A 15 -7.39 -5.74 -4.84
N CYS A 16 -7.06 -6.96 -5.22
CA CYS A 16 -7.35 -7.44 -6.57
C CYS A 16 -8.87 -7.59 -6.79
N LYS A 17 -9.32 -7.67 -8.05
CA LYS A 17 -10.72 -7.98 -8.43
C LYS A 17 -11.28 -9.23 -7.70
N CYS A 18 -10.41 -10.20 -7.38
CA CYS A 18 -10.76 -11.36 -6.55
C CYS A 18 -10.98 -11.06 -5.05
N LYS A 19 -11.08 -9.79 -4.63
CA LYS A 19 -11.25 -9.28 -3.25
C LYS A 19 -10.09 -9.55 -2.28
N LYS A 20 -9.10 -10.35 -2.69
CA LYS A 20 -7.91 -10.66 -1.89
C LYS A 20 -6.88 -9.51 -1.99
N ILE A 21 -6.23 -9.20 -0.87
CA ILE A 21 -5.17 -8.19 -0.78
C ILE A 21 -3.97 -8.60 -1.66
N VAL A 22 -3.39 -7.65 -2.37
CA VAL A 22 -2.19 -7.83 -3.21
C VAL A 22 -1.04 -6.93 -2.77
N ALA A 23 -1.36 -5.71 -2.34
CA ALA A 23 -0.38 -4.75 -1.85
C ALA A 23 -0.98 -3.88 -0.74
N GLN A 24 -0.11 -3.22 0.01
CA GLN A 24 -0.46 -2.13 0.91
C GLN A 24 0.24 -0.87 0.42
N LYS A 25 -0.50 0.23 0.41
CA LYS A 25 -0.03 1.55 0.00
C LYS A 25 0.14 2.39 1.25
N GLY A 26 1.37 2.82 1.52
CA GLY A 26 1.67 3.92 2.43
C GLY A 26 1.69 5.25 1.66
N LYS A 27 2.13 6.31 2.35
CA LYS A 27 2.30 7.63 1.73
C LYS A 27 3.48 7.65 0.74
N ASP A 28 4.61 7.08 1.16
CA ASP A 28 5.89 7.09 0.43
C ASP A 28 6.40 5.67 0.12
N GLU A 29 5.54 4.66 0.26
CA GLU A 29 5.92 3.27 0.01
C GLU A 29 4.76 2.41 -0.48
N ILE A 30 5.10 1.38 -1.24
CA ILE A 30 4.21 0.29 -1.60
C ILE A 30 4.83 -1.02 -1.14
N ILE A 31 4.04 -1.81 -0.42
CA ILE A 31 4.42 -3.14 0.06
C ILE A 31 3.63 -4.16 -0.74
N ILE A 32 4.29 -4.91 -1.61
CA ILE A 32 3.69 -5.99 -2.40
C ILE A 32 4.04 -7.32 -1.75
N LYS A 33 3.04 -8.14 -1.43
CA LYS A 33 3.26 -9.48 -0.89
C LYS A 33 3.02 -10.52 -1.97
N CYS A 34 4.07 -11.26 -2.34
CA CYS A 34 3.94 -12.37 -3.28
C CYS A 34 3.08 -13.49 -2.66
N ARG A 35 2.03 -13.94 -3.36
CA ARG A 35 1.19 -15.05 -2.87
C ARG A 35 1.87 -16.41 -2.92
N PHE A 36 2.83 -16.59 -3.83
CA PHE A 36 3.51 -17.86 -4.02
C PHE A 36 4.59 -18.06 -2.95
N CYS A 37 5.58 -17.17 -2.87
CA CYS A 37 6.72 -17.33 -1.97
C CYS A 37 6.55 -16.63 -0.61
N LYS A 38 5.45 -15.90 -0.38
CA LYS A 38 5.15 -15.13 0.84
C LYS A 38 6.14 -14.01 1.18
N ARG A 39 7.17 -13.77 0.36
CA ARG A 39 8.11 -12.66 0.50
C ARG A 39 7.41 -11.32 0.22
N LYS A 40 7.95 -10.26 0.82
CA LYS A 40 7.51 -8.88 0.64
C LYS A 40 8.50 -8.14 -0.25
N VAL A 41 7.99 -7.40 -1.22
CA VAL A 41 8.73 -6.40 -1.99
C VAL A 41 8.29 -5.04 -1.46
N VAL A 42 9.22 -4.24 -0.96
CA VAL A 42 8.95 -2.88 -0.48
C VAL A 42 9.55 -1.92 -1.51
N ILE A 43 8.72 -1.02 -2.02
CA ILE A 43 9.10 -0.03 -3.02
C ILE A 43 8.91 1.33 -2.37
N SER A 44 9.99 2.04 -2.09
CA SER A 44 9.92 3.45 -1.68
C SER A 44 9.67 4.33 -2.90
N THR A 45 8.70 5.22 -2.80
CA THR A 45 8.34 6.18 -3.85
C THR A 45 8.05 7.53 -3.20
N ARG A 46 8.11 8.62 -3.98
CA ARG A 46 7.72 9.95 -3.49
C ARG A 46 6.20 10.10 -3.43
N GLU A 47 5.50 9.52 -4.40
CA GLU A 47 4.04 9.53 -4.46
C GLU A 47 3.52 8.39 -5.35
N ILE A 48 2.24 8.07 -5.19
CA ILE A 48 1.53 7.09 -6.02
C ILE A 48 0.48 7.85 -6.81
N ILE A 49 0.74 8.07 -8.10
CA ILE A 49 -0.09 8.93 -8.95
C ILE A 49 -1.38 8.21 -9.39
N LYS A 50 -1.30 6.92 -9.72
CA LYS A 50 -2.43 6.13 -10.24
C LYS A 50 -2.27 4.65 -9.91
N ILE A 51 -3.40 3.98 -9.66
CA ILE A 51 -3.50 2.52 -9.57
C ILE A 51 -4.51 2.07 -10.63
N GLU A 52 -4.07 1.20 -11.54
CA GLU A 52 -4.91 0.66 -12.63
C GLU A 52 -4.92 -0.86 -12.59
N TYR A 53 -6.07 -1.47 -12.91
CA TYR A 53 -6.24 -2.92 -13.01
C TYR A 53 -6.42 -3.29 -14.48
N ALA A 54 -5.38 -3.85 -15.10
CA ALA A 54 -5.45 -4.42 -16.44
C ALA A 54 -5.95 -5.88 -16.40
N ASP A 55 -6.61 -6.32 -17.47
CA ASP A 55 -7.04 -7.71 -17.71
C ASP A 55 -6.15 -8.35 -18.78
#